data_AF-A0A1G5JH52-F1
#
_entry.id   AF-A0A1G5JH52-F1
#
_cell.length_a   1.000
_cell.length_b   1.000
_cell.length_c   1.000
_cell.angle_alpha   90.00
_cell.angle_beta   90.00
_cell.angle_gamma   90.00
#
_symmetry.space_group_name_H-M   'P 1'
#
loop_
_entity.id
_entity.type
_entity.pdbx_description
1 polymer ?
#
loop_
_entity_poly.entity_id
_entity_poly.type
_entity_poly.pdbx_seq_one_letter_code
_entity_poly.pdbx_strand_id
1 'polypeptide(L)'
;MPHSRRHRILASSALALALALIAGLILMTQGGALGSADRRLVDRHHATMERCMADGISITERSIACVEMSRIRDDIRARGLCFDLTGARQSYQDVYRCQE
;
A
#
# COMPACT_ATOMS: atom_id res chain seq x y z
N MET A 1 43.06 20.21 -29.04
CA MET A 1 41.91 20.38 -28.12
C MET A 1 41.17 19.06 -27.92
N PRO A 2 41.43 18.26 -26.87
CA PRO A 2 40.78 16.95 -26.66
C PRO A 2 39.87 16.88 -25.42
N HIS A 3 39.48 18.00 -24.79
CA HIS A 3 38.67 17.99 -23.56
C HIS A 3 37.16 17.82 -23.79
N SER A 4 36.65 17.99 -25.02
CA SER A 4 35.20 17.98 -25.32
C SER A 4 34.52 16.60 -25.19
N ARG A 5 35.20 15.50 -25.53
CA ARG A 5 34.58 14.15 -25.48
C ARG A 5 34.43 13.58 -24.07
N ARG A 6 35.38 13.85 -23.17
CA ARG A 6 35.33 13.31 -21.79
C ARG A 6 34.19 13.91 -20.98
N HIS A 7 33.89 15.19 -21.14
CA HIS A 7 32.77 15.84 -20.47
C HIS A 7 31.39 15.33 -20.93
N ARG A 8 31.23 14.98 -22.21
CA ARG A 8 29.96 14.43 -22.71
C ARG A 8 29.64 13.04 -22.13
N ILE A 9 30.65 12.18 -21.98
CA ILE A 9 30.48 10.82 -21.43
C ILE A 9 30.17 10.88 -19.93
N LEU A 10 30.82 11.79 -19.19
CA LEU A 10 30.55 12.01 -17.77
C LEU A 10 29.18 12.64 -17.52
N ALA A 11 28.72 13.53 -18.41
CA ALA A 11 27.38 14.10 -18.32
C ALA A 11 26.29 13.06 -18.59
N SER A 12 26.50 12.16 -19.56
CA SER A 12 25.54 11.10 -19.89
C SER A 12 25.41 10.05 -18.78
N SER A 13 26.51 9.71 -18.09
CA SER A 13 26.47 8.75 -16.99
C SER A 13 25.81 9.34 -15.74
N ALA A 14 26.07 10.62 -15.44
CA ALA A 14 25.41 11.32 -14.34
C ALA A 14 23.88 11.44 -14.56
N LEU A 15 23.45 11.73 -15.80
CA LEU A 15 22.02 11.82 -16.13
C LEU A 15 21.33 10.46 -16.03
N ALA A 16 21.98 9.38 -16.49
CA ALA A 16 21.47 8.02 -16.39
C ALA A 16 21.36 7.56 -14.92
N LEU A 17 22.33 7.92 -14.08
CA LEU A 17 22.27 7.64 -12.64
C LEU A 17 21.14 8.40 -11.96
N ALA A 18 20.95 9.68 -12.31
CA ALA A 18 19.86 10.50 -11.78
C ALA A 18 18.48 9.95 -12.17
N LEU A 19 18.31 9.52 -13.43
CA LEU A 19 17.09 8.88 -13.91
C LEU A 19 16.83 7.55 -13.21
N ALA A 20 17.85 6.72 -13.00
CA ALA A 20 17.73 5.47 -12.26
C ALA A 20 17.35 5.69 -10.79
N LEU A 21 17.90 6.72 -10.14
CA LEU A 21 17.54 7.13 -8.78
C LEU A 21 16.10 7.63 -8.69
N ILE A 22 15.66 8.45 -9.64
CA ILE A 22 14.28 8.95 -9.70
C ILE A 22 13.31 7.80 -9.96
N ALA A 23 13.63 6.90 -10.90
CA ALA A 23 12.81 5.71 -11.15
C ALA A 23 12.73 4.81 -9.91
N GLY A 24 13.86 4.58 -9.22
CA GLY A 24 13.89 3.84 -7.95
C GLY A 24 13.07 4.50 -6.85
N LEU A 25 13.13 5.83 -6.72
CA LEU A 25 12.29 6.60 -5.80
C LEU A 25 10.80 6.46 -6.15
N ILE A 26 10.43 6.60 -7.43
CA ILE A 26 9.05 6.45 -7.90
C ILE A 26 8.54 5.03 -7.62
N LEU A 27 9.33 4.00 -7.90
CA LEU A 27 9.02 2.60 -7.61
C LEU A 27 8.84 2.36 -6.09
N MET A 28 9.68 2.97 -5.25
CA MET A 28 9.50 2.92 -3.79
C MET A 28 8.28 3.69 -3.30
N THR A 29 7.87 4.77 -3.98
CA THR A 29 6.66 5.52 -3.61
C THR A 29 5.37 4.88 -4.12
N GLN A 30 5.39 4.14 -5.23
CA GLN A 30 4.25 3.37 -5.72
C GLN A 30 3.97 2.14 -4.85
N GLY A 31 5.00 1.61 -4.17
CA GLY A 31 4.88 0.67 -3.06
C GLY A 31 4.97 1.35 -1.68
N GLY A 32 4.63 2.64 -1.61
CA GLY A 32 4.87 3.50 -0.44
C GLY A 32 4.44 2.81 0.85
N ALA A 33 5.44 2.54 1.71
CA ALA A 33 5.22 1.88 2.98
C ALA A 33 4.06 2.56 3.73
N LEU A 34 3.00 1.81 4.01
CA LEU A 34 1.84 2.30 4.76
C LEU A 34 2.32 3.02 6.02
N GLY A 35 1.81 4.23 6.24
CA GLY A 35 2.08 4.97 7.48
C GLY A 35 1.63 4.16 8.69
N SER A 36 2.19 4.44 9.87
CA SER A 36 1.82 3.73 11.11
C SER A 36 0.33 3.81 11.43
N ALA A 37 -0.32 4.93 11.11
CA ALA A 37 -1.76 5.10 11.26
C ALA A 37 -2.58 4.23 10.29
N ASP A 38 -2.08 4.05 9.06
CA ASP A 38 -2.72 3.22 8.05
C ASP A 38 -2.60 1.74 8.42
N ARG A 39 -1.40 1.29 8.85
CA ARG A 39 -1.22 -0.07 9.38
C ARG A 39 -2.17 -0.39 10.54
N ARG A 40 -2.28 0.50 11.53
CA ARG A 40 -3.21 0.32 12.65
C ARG A 40 -4.68 0.26 12.23
N LEU A 41 -5.04 0.91 11.13
CA LEU A 41 -6.39 0.87 10.58
C LEU A 41 -6.65 -0.49 9.91
N VAL A 42 -5.66 -1.00 9.17
CA VAL A 42 -5.69 -2.33 8.54
C VAL A 42 -5.71 -3.45 9.58
N ASP A 43 -4.88 -3.35 10.63
CA ASP A 43 -4.86 -4.33 11.72
C ASP A 43 -6.22 -4.41 12.42
N ARG A 44 -6.87 -3.25 12.66
CA ARG A 44 -8.23 -3.20 13.21
C ARG A 44 -9.27 -3.80 12.25
N HIS A 45 -9.17 -3.51 10.96
CA HIS A 45 -10.03 -4.13 9.96
C HIS A 45 -9.92 -5.66 10.01
N HIS A 46 -8.68 -6.18 10.06
CA HIS A 46 -8.42 -7.62 10.11
C HIS A 46 -9.00 -8.27 11.38
N ALA A 47 -8.71 -7.70 12.56
CA ALA A 47 -9.24 -8.21 13.82
C ALA A 47 -10.78 -8.20 13.87
N THR A 48 -11.40 -7.18 13.28
CA THR A 48 -12.87 -7.06 13.25
C THR A 48 -13.49 -8.01 12.23
N MET A 49 -12.80 -8.25 11.10
CA MET A 49 -13.18 -9.27 10.13
C MET A 49 -13.14 -10.67 10.74
N GLU A 50 -12.10 -11.01 11.50
CA GLU A 50 -12.01 -12.30 12.19
C GLU A 50 -13.19 -12.49 13.15
N ARG A 51 -13.59 -11.46 13.91
CA ARG A 51 -14.81 -11.53 14.73
C ARG A 51 -16.08 -11.66 13.91
N CYS A 52 -16.21 -10.94 12.81
CA CYS A 52 -17.37 -11.05 11.91
C CYS A 52 -17.50 -12.47 11.32
N MET A 53 -16.38 -13.13 11.03
CA MET A 53 -16.33 -14.49 10.50
C MET A 53 -16.26 -15.58 11.59
N ALA A 54 -16.12 -15.19 12.86
CA ALA A 54 -15.95 -16.14 13.95
C ALA A 54 -17.20 -17.01 14.14
N ASP A 55 -16.97 -18.30 14.27
CA ASP A 55 -17.98 -19.25 14.72
C ASP A 55 -18.00 -19.31 16.25
N GLY A 56 -19.19 -19.44 16.84
CA GLY A 56 -19.38 -19.53 18.29
C GLY A 56 -19.70 -18.23 19.02
N ILE A 57 -19.84 -17.10 18.32
CA ILE A 57 -20.36 -15.85 18.89
C ILE A 57 -21.86 -15.67 18.57
N SER A 58 -22.54 -14.81 19.34
CA SER A 58 -23.96 -14.54 19.13
C SER A 58 -24.23 -13.85 17.78
N ILE A 59 -25.42 -14.03 17.20
CA ILE A 59 -25.82 -13.39 15.94
C ILE A 59 -25.73 -11.85 16.04
N THR A 60 -26.11 -11.30 17.19
CA THR A 60 -26.03 -9.86 17.46
C THR A 60 -24.59 -9.36 17.46
N GLU A 61 -23.71 -10.06 18.17
CA GLU A 61 -22.28 -9.72 18.25
C GLU A 61 -21.60 -9.82 16.88
N ARG A 62 -21.91 -10.88 16.12
CA ARG A 62 -21.47 -11.04 14.74
C ARG A 62 -21.92 -9.87 13.87
N SER A 63 -23.19 -9.48 13.97
CA SER A 63 -23.76 -8.39 13.18
C SER A 63 -23.07 -7.05 13.49
N ILE A 64 -22.81 -6.77 14.77
CA ILE A 64 -22.08 -5.57 15.21
C ILE A 64 -20.66 -5.58 14.63
N ALA A 65 -19.94 -6.70 14.74
CA ALA A 65 -18.60 -6.83 14.20
C ALA A 65 -18.57 -6.64 12.67
N CYS A 66 -19.52 -7.21 11.94
CA CYS A 66 -19.57 -7.05 10.48
C CYS A 66 -19.88 -5.61 10.06
N VAL A 67 -20.75 -4.90 10.79
CA VAL A 67 -21.02 -3.47 10.54
C VAL A 67 -19.78 -2.62 10.83
N GLU A 68 -19.09 -2.89 11.94
CA GLU A 68 -17.86 -2.19 12.30
C GLU A 68 -16.75 -2.43 11.27
N MET A 69 -16.58 -3.69 10.83
CA MET A 69 -15.62 -4.05 9.77
C MET A 69 -15.92 -3.29 8.47
N SER A 70 -17.19 -3.17 8.06
CA SER A 70 -17.55 -2.39 6.87
C SER A 70 -17.20 -0.91 7.02
N ARG A 71 -17.43 -0.30 8.19
CA ARG A 71 -17.07 1.11 8.44
C ARG A 71 -15.56 1.33 8.35
N ILE A 72 -14.77 0.45 8.96
CA ILE A 72 -13.30 0.55 8.91
C ILE A 72 -12.81 0.39 7.45
N ARG A 73 -13.45 -0.50 6.67
CA ARG A 73 -13.14 -0.65 5.24
C ARG A 73 -13.38 0.63 4.46
N ASP A 74 -14.46 1.35 4.75
CA ASP A 74 -14.77 2.62 4.10
C ASP A 74 -13.75 3.70 4.50
N ASP A 75 -13.31 3.74 5.76
CA ASP A 75 -12.23 4.63 6.22
C ASP A 75 -10.89 4.34 5.51
N ILE A 76 -10.57 3.07 5.27
CA ILE A 76 -9.38 2.64 4.52
C ILE A 76 -9.45 3.16 3.08
N ARG A 77 -10.60 2.98 2.41
CA ARG A 77 -10.83 3.50 1.06
C ARG A 77 -10.77 5.01 0.98
N ALA A 78 -11.35 5.72 1.96
CA ALA A 78 -11.30 7.18 2.04
C ALA A 78 -9.87 7.72 2.16
N ARG A 79 -8.93 6.91 2.66
CA ARG A 79 -7.49 7.22 2.69
C ARG A 79 -6.74 6.91 1.39
N GLY A 80 -7.46 6.48 0.35
CA GLY A 80 -6.88 6.07 -0.94
C GLY A 80 -6.14 4.74 -0.85
N LEU A 81 -6.58 3.83 0.04
CA LEU A 81 -6.02 2.50 0.19
C LEU A 81 -6.97 1.44 -0.39
N CYS A 82 -6.40 0.52 -1.16
CA CYS A 82 -7.08 -0.56 -1.86
C CYS A 82 -6.57 -1.91 -1.34
N PHE A 83 -7.49 -2.86 -1.17
CA PHE A 83 -7.16 -4.23 -0.79
C PHE A 83 -6.76 -5.04 -2.03
N ASP A 84 -5.74 -5.89 -1.93
CA ASP A 84 -5.44 -6.88 -2.97
C ASP A 84 -6.44 -8.05 -2.90
N LEU A 85 -7.60 -7.83 -3.52
CA LEU A 85 -8.65 -8.84 -3.67
C LEU A 85 -8.41 -9.75 -4.88
N THR A 86 -7.45 -9.38 -5.75
CA THR A 86 -7.06 -10.17 -6.94
C THR A 86 -6.24 -11.41 -6.61
N GLY A 87 -5.81 -11.56 -5.35
CA GLY A 87 -5.18 -12.78 -4.86
C GLY A 87 -3.71 -12.93 -5.27
N ALA A 88 -3.07 -11.86 -5.78
CA ALA A 88 -1.62 -11.88 -6.04
C ALA A 88 -0.82 -12.02 -4.73
N ARG A 89 -1.37 -11.55 -3.60
CA ARG A 89 -0.80 -11.75 -2.26
C ARG A 89 -1.64 -12.53 -1.26
N GLN A 90 -2.84 -13.00 -1.63
CA GLN A 90 -3.73 -13.86 -0.80
C GLN A 90 -3.96 -13.42 0.67
N SER A 91 -3.67 -12.16 1.02
CA SER A 91 -3.80 -11.66 2.38
C SER A 91 -4.70 -10.44 2.37
N TYR A 92 -5.77 -10.47 3.16
CA TYR A 92 -6.59 -9.28 3.47
C TYR A 92 -5.80 -8.19 4.21
N GLN A 93 -4.57 -8.49 4.65
CA GLN A 93 -3.65 -7.55 5.25
C GLN A 93 -2.83 -6.77 4.21
N ASP A 94 -2.81 -7.22 2.95
CA ASP A 94 -2.08 -6.54 1.88
C ASP A 94 -2.93 -5.44 1.27
N VAL A 95 -2.61 -4.22 1.68
CA VAL A 95 -3.29 -2.98 1.29
C VAL A 95 -2.28 -2.08 0.61
N TYR A 96 -2.63 -1.55 -0.55
CA TYR A 96 -1.78 -0.71 -1.38
C TYR A 96 -2.44 0.63 -1.65
N ARG A 97 -1.67 1.62 -2.09
CA ARG A 97 -2.23 2.90 -2.54
C ARG A 97 -2.99 2.66 -3.83
N CYS A 98 -4.27 3.02 -3.87
CA CYS A 98 -5.05 2.93 -5.11
C CYS A 98 -4.34 3.76 -6.20
N GLN A 99 -4.09 3.14 -7.35
CA GLN A 99 -3.77 3.91 -8.56
C GLN A 99 -5.12 4.39 -9.09
N GLU A 100 -5.34 5.70 -9.10
CA GLU A 100 -6.51 6.31 -9.77
C GLU A 100 -6.47 6.09 -11.28
#